data_AF-A0A927R565-F1
#
_entry.id   AF-A0A927R565-F1
#
_cell.length_a   1.000
_cell.length_b   1.000
_cell.length_c   1.000
_cell.angle_alpha   90.00
_cell.angle_beta   90.00
_cell.angle_gamma   90.00
#
_symmetry.space_group_name_H-M   'P 1'
#
loop_
_entity.id
_entity.type
_entity.pdbx_description
1 polymer ?
#
loop_
_entity_poly.entity_id
_entity_poly.type
_entity_poly.pdbx_seq_one_letter_code
_entity_poly.pdbx_strand_id
1 'polypeptide(L)'
;MKPLVVSHEVYQMFVLEKLQKHFSGGFLTLVNNDWPVITKLWVTDLSEITTMLKDTYGERGPAPRDPTSMLRSFLLLLLTNPTMSITKWVDQLYRVPLYAILSGFEPGDIPGVGTFYDFFNRSWGSEKKNVTHKIKSKNTRKRKPKKGKKGGKSPTATPGRVKRLVQLLVMFLWYALF
;
A
#
# COMPACT_ATOMS: atom_id res chain seq x y z
N MET A 1 1.56 -16.65 13.01
CA MET A 1 1.21 -17.80 12.15
C MET A 1 1.32 -17.38 10.70
N LYS A 2 1.70 -18.29 9.80
CA LYS A 2 1.74 -18.01 8.35
C LYS A 2 0.31 -18.01 7.76
N PRO A 3 0.00 -17.16 6.77
CA PRO A 3 -1.30 -17.15 6.13
C PRO A 3 -1.52 -18.43 5.30
N LEU A 4 -2.78 -18.83 5.17
CA LEU A 4 -3.20 -19.97 4.36
C LEU A 4 -3.44 -19.52 2.92
N VAL A 5 -2.91 -20.27 1.96
CA VAL A 5 -3.14 -19.99 0.53
C VAL A 5 -4.53 -20.47 0.15
N VAL A 6 -5.34 -19.57 -0.40
CA VAL A 6 -6.68 -19.86 -0.91
C VAL A 6 -6.63 -19.80 -2.44
N SER A 7 -7.14 -20.83 -3.11
CA SER A 7 -7.19 -20.85 -4.58
C SER A 7 -8.23 -19.86 -5.10
N HIS A 8 -8.08 -19.45 -6.36
CA HIS A 8 -9.03 -18.54 -6.98
C HIS A 8 -10.44 -19.15 -7.09
N GLU A 9 -10.54 -20.45 -7.36
CA GLU A 9 -11.80 -21.19 -7.44
C GLU A 9 -12.57 -21.15 -6.12
N VAL A 10 -11.89 -21.31 -4.98
CA VAL A 10 -12.52 -21.22 -3.66
C VAL A 10 -13.08 -19.82 -3.41
N TYR A 11 -12.34 -18.77 -3.82
CA TYR A 11 -12.83 -17.39 -3.76
C TYR A 11 -14.06 -17.18 -4.66
N GLN A 12 -14.04 -17.71 -5.88
CA GLN A 12 -15.17 -17.63 -6.81
C GLN A 12 -16.41 -18.31 -6.23
N MET A 13 -16.28 -19.55 -5.74
CA MET A 13 -17.38 -20.25 -5.07
C MET A 13 -17.93 -19.45 -3.89
N PHE A 14 -17.04 -18.90 -3.05
CA PHE A 14 -17.43 -18.04 -1.93
C PHE A 14 -18.27 -16.84 -2.40
N VAL A 15 -17.82 -16.11 -3.42
CA VAL A 15 -18.54 -14.93 -3.91
C VAL A 15 -19.91 -15.31 -4.46
N LEU A 16 -20.04 -16.39 -5.23
CA LEU A 16 -21.35 -16.86 -5.72
C LEU A 16 -22.29 -17.23 -4.59
N GLU A 17 -21.82 -18.06 -3.65
CA GLU A 17 -22.62 -18.52 -2.53
C GLU A 17 -23.14 -17.34 -1.71
N LYS A 18 -22.28 -16.36 -1.40
CA LYS A 18 -22.67 -15.20 -0.61
C LYS A 18 -23.55 -14.23 -1.37
N LEU A 19 -23.27 -13.99 -2.66
CA LEU A 19 -24.16 -13.16 -3.48
C LEU A 19 -25.56 -13.78 -3.56
N GLN A 20 -25.65 -15.09 -3.78
CA GLN A 20 -26.94 -15.79 -3.79
C GLN A 20 -27.61 -15.68 -2.41
N LYS A 21 -26.90 -15.99 -1.32
CA LYS A 21 -27.47 -15.96 0.03
C LYS A 21 -27.97 -14.56 0.45
N HIS A 22 -27.26 -13.49 0.10
CA HIS A 22 -27.58 -12.14 0.55
C HIS A 22 -28.47 -11.34 -0.41
N PHE A 23 -28.49 -11.69 -1.70
CA PHE A 23 -29.22 -10.94 -2.74
C PHE A 23 -30.29 -11.75 -3.46
N SER A 24 -30.40 -13.08 -3.24
CA SER A 24 -31.55 -13.84 -3.73
C SER A 24 -32.75 -13.64 -2.78
N GLY A 25 -33.85 -13.09 -3.31
CA GLY A 25 -35.12 -12.97 -2.59
C GLY A 25 -35.17 -11.97 -1.42
N GLY A 26 -34.17 -11.10 -1.27
CA GLY A 26 -34.07 -10.12 -0.18
C GLY A 26 -34.40 -8.68 -0.58
N PHE A 27 -34.32 -7.76 0.39
CA PHE A 27 -34.48 -6.30 0.18
C PHE A 27 -33.29 -5.68 -0.57
N LEU A 28 -32.13 -6.34 -0.57
CA LEU A 28 -30.94 -5.91 -1.27
C LEU A 28 -30.97 -6.42 -2.71
N THR A 29 -30.86 -5.51 -3.67
CA THR A 29 -30.82 -5.81 -5.10
C THR A 29 -29.49 -5.35 -5.71
N LEU A 30 -28.93 -6.19 -6.59
CA LEU A 30 -27.77 -5.80 -7.40
C LEU A 30 -28.26 -4.93 -8.56
N VAL A 31 -27.55 -3.83 -8.81
CA VAL A 31 -27.88 -2.90 -9.89
C VAL A 31 -26.91 -3.12 -11.04
N ASN A 32 -27.31 -2.77 -12.26
CA ASN A 32 -26.47 -2.96 -13.45
C ASN A 32 -25.07 -2.33 -13.35
N ASN A 33 -24.94 -1.25 -12.57
CA ASN A 33 -23.66 -0.56 -12.36
C ASN A 33 -22.68 -1.34 -11.45
N ASP A 34 -23.14 -2.35 -10.72
CA ASP A 34 -22.29 -3.16 -9.85
C ASP A 34 -21.53 -4.24 -10.66
N TRP A 35 -22.15 -4.75 -11.73
CA TRP A 35 -21.60 -5.86 -12.53
C TRP A 35 -20.19 -5.61 -13.10
N PRO A 36 -19.82 -4.41 -13.61
CA PRO A 36 -18.46 -4.17 -14.06
C PRO A 36 -17.41 -4.37 -12.97
N VAL A 37 -17.72 -4.01 -11.72
CA VAL A 37 -16.81 -4.17 -10.58
C VAL A 37 -16.78 -5.63 -10.13
N ILE A 38 -17.96 -6.26 -10.04
CA ILE A 38 -18.10 -7.68 -9.68
C ILE A 38 -17.30 -8.56 -10.64
N THR A 39 -17.53 -8.42 -11.95
CA THR A 39 -16.86 -9.22 -12.99
C THR A 39 -15.35 -8.98 -13.01
N LYS A 40 -14.91 -7.74 -12.84
CA LYS A 40 -13.48 -7.41 -12.78
C LYS A 40 -12.78 -8.11 -11.62
N LEU A 41 -13.33 -8.03 -10.40
CA LEU A 41 -12.76 -8.71 -9.23
C LEU A 41 -12.94 -10.23 -9.29
N TRP A 42 -13.99 -10.71 -9.95
CA TRP A 42 -14.24 -12.13 -10.15
C TRP A 42 -13.18 -12.80 -11.03
N VAL A 43 -12.77 -12.13 -12.12
CA VAL A 43 -11.78 -12.66 -13.09
C VAL A 43 -10.34 -12.44 -12.61
N THR A 44 -10.10 -11.46 -11.74
CA THR A 44 -8.75 -11.15 -11.27
C THR A 44 -8.27 -12.19 -10.25
N ASP A 45 -7.41 -13.10 -10.72
CA ASP A 45 -6.70 -14.01 -9.84
C ASP A 45 -5.56 -13.29 -9.11
N LEU A 46 -5.57 -13.42 -7.79
CA LEU A 46 -4.59 -12.84 -6.87
C LEU A 46 -4.05 -13.90 -5.90
N SER A 47 -4.36 -15.18 -6.11
CA SER A 47 -4.02 -16.28 -5.19
C SER A 47 -2.51 -16.37 -4.87
N GLU A 48 -1.65 -15.94 -5.80
CA GLU A 48 -0.21 -15.91 -5.63
C GLU A 48 0.27 -14.90 -4.56
N ILE A 49 -0.53 -13.88 -4.25
CA ILE A 49 -0.18 -12.82 -3.29
C ILE A 49 0.08 -13.39 -1.90
N THR A 50 -0.73 -14.36 -1.46
CA THR A 50 -0.51 -14.99 -0.16
C THR A 50 0.83 -15.74 -0.12
N THR A 51 1.23 -16.36 -1.23
CA THR A 51 2.55 -17.02 -1.35
C THR A 51 3.68 -15.99 -1.32
N MET A 52 3.56 -14.89 -2.07
CA MET A 52 4.57 -13.82 -2.11
C MET A 52 4.78 -13.15 -0.75
N LEU A 53 3.72 -12.87 -0.02
CA LEU A 53 3.83 -12.20 1.29
C LEU A 53 4.09 -13.18 2.43
N LYS A 54 4.09 -14.50 2.20
CA LYS A 54 4.16 -15.53 3.25
C LYS A 54 5.30 -15.33 4.24
N ASP A 55 6.47 -14.92 3.75
CA ASP A 55 7.67 -14.74 4.58
C ASP A 55 7.70 -13.42 5.34
N THR A 56 6.81 -12.47 5.02
CA THR A 56 6.62 -11.24 5.80
C THR A 56 5.76 -11.47 7.05
N TYR A 57 5.14 -12.64 7.18
CA TYR A 57 4.35 -13.03 8.34
C TYR A 57 5.17 -13.88 9.31
N GLY A 58 5.06 -13.57 10.60
CA GLY A 58 5.77 -14.31 11.64
C GLY A 58 5.19 -15.71 11.87
N GLU A 59 6.02 -16.63 12.35
CA GLU A 59 5.61 -18.00 12.66
C GLU A 59 4.62 -18.06 13.83
N ARG A 60 4.79 -17.19 14.82
CA ARG A 60 3.97 -17.12 16.05
C ARG A 60 2.99 -15.94 16.00
N GLY A 61 2.03 -15.92 16.93
CA GLY A 61 0.99 -14.90 17.02
C GLY A 61 -0.35 -15.33 16.41
N PRO A 62 -1.35 -14.43 16.43
CA PRO A 62 -2.71 -14.74 15.97
C PRO A 62 -2.74 -15.08 14.48
N ALA A 63 -3.81 -15.77 14.08
CA ALA A 63 -4.07 -16.07 12.66
C ALA A 63 -4.18 -14.73 11.89
N PRO A 64 -3.33 -14.50 10.88
CA PRO A 64 -3.42 -13.29 10.08
C PRO A 64 -4.67 -13.32 9.20
N ARG A 65 -5.22 -12.15 8.88
CA ARG A 65 -6.25 -12.04 7.83
C ARG A 65 -5.62 -12.39 6.48
N ASP A 66 -6.40 -13.03 5.60
CA ASP A 66 -5.92 -13.45 4.30
C ASP A 66 -5.36 -12.25 3.49
N PRO A 67 -4.06 -12.25 3.14
CA PRO A 67 -3.43 -11.15 2.39
C PRO A 67 -4.12 -10.91 1.05
N THR A 68 -4.62 -11.96 0.41
CA THR A 68 -5.26 -11.84 -0.89
C THR A 68 -6.60 -11.11 -0.78
N SER A 69 -7.45 -11.47 0.18
CA SER A 69 -8.69 -10.72 0.47
C SER A 69 -8.43 -9.26 0.89
N MET A 70 -7.35 -9.00 1.65
CA MET A 70 -6.94 -7.62 1.98
C MET A 70 -6.60 -6.81 0.72
N LEU A 71 -5.86 -7.41 -0.23
CA LEU A 71 -5.53 -6.76 -1.50
C LEU A 71 -6.78 -6.54 -2.37
N ARG A 72 -7.68 -7.53 -2.45
CA ARG A 72 -8.97 -7.38 -3.17
C ARG A 72 -9.78 -6.22 -2.64
N SER A 73 -9.86 -6.08 -1.31
CA SER A 73 -10.55 -4.96 -0.67
C SER A 73 -9.92 -3.61 -1.03
N PHE A 74 -8.59 -3.54 -1.07
CA PHE A 74 -7.91 -2.32 -1.46
C PHE A 74 -8.12 -1.98 -2.96
N LEU A 75 -8.08 -2.97 -3.85
CA LEU A 75 -8.42 -2.77 -5.26
C LEU A 75 -9.87 -2.30 -5.43
N LEU A 76 -10.80 -2.88 -4.68
CA LEU A 76 -12.20 -2.48 -4.69
C LEU A 76 -12.39 -1.02 -4.23
N LEU A 77 -11.68 -0.60 -3.18
CA LEU A 77 -11.64 0.80 -2.75
C LEU A 77 -11.18 1.71 -3.89
N LEU A 78 -10.10 1.35 -4.58
CA LEU A 78 -9.55 2.15 -5.69
C LEU A 78 -10.50 2.21 -6.90
N LEU A 79 -11.23 1.12 -7.18
CA LEU A 79 -12.17 1.05 -8.29
C LEU A 79 -13.46 1.83 -8.02
N THR A 80 -13.92 1.89 -6.77
CA THR A 80 -15.19 2.51 -6.41
C THR A 80 -15.02 3.95 -5.93
N ASN A 81 -14.05 4.19 -5.05
CA ASN A 81 -13.88 5.47 -4.36
C ASN A 81 -12.39 5.77 -4.08
N PRO A 82 -11.58 6.11 -5.10
CA PRO A 82 -10.13 6.28 -4.94
C PRO A 82 -9.73 7.43 -4.01
N THR A 83 -10.62 8.38 -3.73
CA THR A 83 -10.37 9.51 -2.81
C THR A 83 -10.75 9.21 -1.36
N MET A 84 -11.33 8.04 -1.07
CA MET A 84 -11.80 7.67 0.25
C MET A 84 -10.66 7.16 1.15
N SER A 85 -10.68 7.55 2.43
CA SER A 85 -9.71 7.08 3.41
C SER A 85 -10.02 5.67 3.90
N ILE A 86 -9.01 4.94 4.35
CA ILE A 86 -9.15 3.58 4.88
C ILE A 86 -10.13 3.50 6.05
N THR A 87 -10.15 4.50 6.94
CA THR A 87 -11.12 4.55 8.04
C THR A 87 -12.55 4.58 7.53
N LYS A 88 -12.84 5.40 6.52
CA LYS A 88 -14.17 5.46 5.89
C LYS A 88 -14.46 4.18 5.09
N TRP A 89 -13.45 3.60 4.46
CA TRP A 89 -13.58 2.34 3.74
C TRP A 89 -13.99 1.19 4.65
N VAL A 90 -13.39 1.06 5.84
CA VAL A 90 -13.79 0.05 6.82
C VAL A 90 -15.25 0.24 7.24
N ASP A 91 -15.68 1.47 7.52
CA ASP A 91 -17.10 1.77 7.82
C ASP A 91 -18.02 1.40 6.63
N GLN A 92 -17.59 1.64 5.39
CA GLN A 92 -18.34 1.23 4.19
C GLN A 92 -18.42 -0.29 4.04
N LEU A 93 -17.35 -1.03 4.33
CA LEU A 93 -17.37 -2.49 4.31
C LEU A 93 -18.40 -3.05 5.29
N TYR A 94 -18.55 -2.44 6.48
CA TYR A 94 -19.57 -2.86 7.47
C TYR A 94 -21.00 -2.52 7.02
N ARG A 95 -21.18 -1.41 6.32
CA ARG A 95 -22.51 -0.94 5.86
C ARG A 95 -23.00 -1.66 4.62
N VAL A 96 -22.10 -2.02 3.71
CA VAL A 96 -22.45 -2.54 2.38
C VAL A 96 -21.93 -3.98 2.26
N PRO A 97 -22.78 -5.00 2.46
CA PRO A 97 -22.38 -6.41 2.40
C PRO A 97 -21.72 -6.80 1.08
N LEU A 98 -22.13 -6.17 -0.03
CA LEU A 98 -21.52 -6.40 -1.35
C LEU A 98 -20.00 -6.20 -1.33
N TYR A 99 -19.51 -5.14 -0.70
CA TYR A 99 -18.08 -4.85 -0.67
C TYR A 99 -17.29 -5.84 0.19
N ALA A 100 -17.88 -6.30 1.29
CA ALA A 100 -17.29 -7.37 2.10
C ALA A 100 -17.18 -8.66 1.28
N ILE A 101 -18.26 -9.06 0.60
CA ILE A 101 -18.31 -10.28 -0.23
C ILE A 101 -17.27 -10.23 -1.35
N LEU A 102 -17.24 -9.14 -2.13
CA LEU A 102 -16.27 -8.98 -3.23
C LEU A 102 -14.82 -8.90 -2.75
N SER A 103 -14.61 -8.45 -1.51
CA SER A 103 -13.28 -8.49 -0.89
C SER A 103 -12.87 -9.90 -0.46
N GLY A 104 -13.79 -10.87 -0.42
CA GLY A 104 -13.55 -12.20 0.14
C GLY A 104 -13.65 -12.24 1.68
N PHE A 105 -14.46 -11.34 2.28
CA PHE A 105 -14.76 -11.32 3.70
C PHE A 105 -16.21 -11.74 3.96
N GLU A 106 -16.44 -12.44 5.07
CA GLU A 106 -17.79 -12.72 5.52
C GLU A 106 -18.46 -11.40 5.97
N PRO A 107 -19.70 -11.09 5.52
CA PRO A 107 -20.43 -9.94 6.03
C PRO A 107 -20.55 -9.97 7.56
N GLY A 108 -20.04 -8.94 8.23
CA GLY A 108 -20.00 -8.86 9.69
C GLY A 108 -18.65 -9.25 10.32
N ASP A 109 -17.79 -9.99 9.61
CA ASP A 109 -16.40 -10.26 10.01
C ASP A 109 -15.43 -9.51 9.07
N ILE A 110 -15.24 -8.22 9.34
CA ILE A 110 -14.47 -7.33 8.48
C ILE A 110 -13.21 -6.86 9.21
N PRO A 111 -12.04 -6.81 8.52
CA PRO A 111 -10.81 -6.33 9.12
C PRO A 111 -10.93 -4.88 9.62
N GLY A 112 -10.31 -4.62 10.78
CA GLY A 112 -10.22 -3.28 11.32
C GLY A 112 -9.24 -2.38 10.56
N VAL A 113 -9.29 -1.09 10.85
CA VAL A 113 -8.40 -0.08 10.24
C VAL A 113 -6.92 -0.41 10.48
N GLY A 114 -6.56 -0.83 11.69
CA GLY A 114 -5.19 -1.24 12.02
C GLY A 114 -4.70 -2.41 11.18
N THR A 115 -5.57 -3.39 10.91
CA THR A 115 -5.25 -4.57 10.08
C THR A 115 -4.91 -4.17 8.64
N PHE A 116 -5.60 -3.19 8.07
CA PHE A 116 -5.26 -2.63 6.75
C PHE A 116 -3.88 -1.97 6.75
N TYR A 117 -3.57 -1.15 7.75
CA TYR A 117 -2.26 -0.52 7.84
C TYR A 117 -1.14 -1.52 8.08
N ASP A 118 -1.38 -2.56 8.88
CA ASP A 118 -0.44 -3.67 9.05
C ASP A 118 -0.20 -4.42 7.75
N PHE A 119 -1.25 -4.67 6.96
CA PHE A 119 -1.12 -5.25 5.63
C PHE A 119 -0.30 -4.37 4.69
N PHE A 120 -0.59 -3.06 4.61
CA PHE A 120 0.17 -2.14 3.76
C PHE A 120 1.65 -2.04 4.16
N ASN A 121 1.93 -2.03 5.46
CA ASN A 121 3.31 -2.01 5.96
C ASN A 121 4.08 -3.27 5.54
N ARG A 122 3.42 -4.44 5.54
CA ARG A 122 4.02 -5.70 5.08
C ARG A 122 4.19 -5.75 3.57
N SER A 123 3.22 -5.25 2.81
CA SER A 123 3.28 -5.23 1.35
C SER A 123 4.30 -4.22 0.82
N TRP A 124 4.69 -3.22 1.61
CA TRP A 124 5.54 -2.12 1.12
C TRP A 124 7.02 -2.48 0.87
N GLY A 125 7.50 -3.69 1.21
CA GLY A 125 8.77 -4.28 0.72
C GLY A 125 10.09 -3.51 0.92
N SER A 126 10.06 -2.29 1.45
CA SER A 126 11.20 -1.41 1.55
C SER A 126 11.78 -1.45 2.95
N GLU A 127 12.98 -2.01 3.09
CA GLU A 127 13.76 -1.99 4.35
C GLU A 127 14.05 -0.56 4.84
N LYS A 128 13.99 0.43 3.94
CA LYS A 128 14.20 1.85 4.25
C LYS A 128 12.89 2.63 4.11
N LYS A 129 12.58 3.46 5.12
CA LYS A 129 11.50 4.45 5.03
C LYS A 129 11.81 5.42 3.87
N ASN A 130 11.09 5.31 2.75
CA ASN A 130 11.23 6.20 1.60
C ASN A 130 10.88 7.66 1.94
N VAL A 131 10.08 7.87 2.99
CA VAL A 131 9.76 9.19 3.54
C VAL A 131 10.12 9.21 5.02
N THR A 132 11.12 10.02 5.38
CA THR A 132 11.39 10.31 6.78
C THR A 132 10.43 11.40 7.27
N HIS A 133 9.61 11.12 8.29
CA HIS A 133 8.79 12.14 8.99
C HIS A 133 9.63 13.27 9.62
N LYS A 134 10.96 13.11 9.67
CA LYS A 134 11.86 14.22 9.85
C LYS A 134 11.72 15.15 8.65
N ILE A 135 10.73 16.05 8.71
CA ILE A 135 10.88 17.39 8.15
C ILE A 135 12.26 17.80 8.64
N LYS A 136 13.25 17.86 7.73
CA LYS A 136 14.57 18.39 8.08
C LYS A 136 14.26 19.74 8.70
N SER A 137 14.44 19.83 10.02
CA SER A 137 14.02 21.01 10.77
C SER A 137 14.52 22.23 10.01
N LYS A 138 13.70 23.28 9.89
CA LYS A 138 14.16 24.56 9.34
C LYS A 138 15.41 25.08 10.08
N ASN A 139 15.79 24.50 11.22
CA ASN A 139 17.05 24.74 11.93
C ASN A 139 18.29 24.17 11.23
N THR A 140 18.13 23.29 10.24
CA THR A 140 19.17 22.97 9.25
C THR A 140 19.23 23.99 8.11
N ARG A 141 18.69 25.21 8.29
CA ARG A 141 19.18 26.37 7.55
C ARG A 141 20.68 26.47 7.81
N LYS A 142 21.47 26.06 6.82
CA LYS A 142 22.92 26.25 6.76
C LYS A 142 23.21 27.64 7.33
N ARG A 143 23.95 27.70 8.44
CA ARG A 143 24.45 28.96 9.03
C ARG A 143 24.98 29.81 7.88
N LYS A 144 24.45 31.03 7.71
CA LYS A 144 25.03 31.98 6.75
C LYS A 144 26.52 32.12 7.10
N PRO A 145 27.45 32.01 6.12
CA PRO A 145 28.87 32.20 6.39
C PRO A 145 29.10 33.59 6.97
N LYS A 146 30.03 33.73 7.93
CA LYS A 146 30.38 35.03 8.52
C LYS A 146 30.79 35.99 7.40
N LYS A 147 30.28 37.23 7.44
CA LYS A 147 30.58 38.29 6.47
C LYS A 147 32.10 38.53 6.48
N GLY A 148 32.73 38.50 5.31
CA GLY A 148 34.16 38.82 5.17
C GLY A 148 34.44 40.30 5.51
N LYS A 149 35.70 40.64 5.78
CA LYS A 149 36.13 42.04 5.94
C LYS A 149 35.80 42.84 4.65
N LYS A 150 35.51 44.14 4.82
CA LYS A 150 35.06 45.06 3.77
C LYS A 150 36.01 44.98 2.56
N GLY A 151 35.52 44.50 1.42
CA GLY A 151 36.28 44.31 0.17
C GLY A 151 36.63 42.87 -0.20
N GLY A 152 36.45 41.87 0.69
CA GLY A 152 36.76 40.46 0.42
C GLY A 152 35.53 39.58 0.20
N LYS A 153 35.63 38.60 -0.72
CA LYS A 153 34.61 37.55 -0.91
C LYS A 153 34.41 36.76 0.39
N SER A 154 33.17 36.43 0.74
CA SER A 154 32.86 35.64 1.93
C SER A 154 33.39 34.20 1.80
N PRO A 155 33.84 33.56 2.90
CA PRO A 155 34.30 32.17 2.85
C PRO A 155 33.14 31.24 2.46
N THR A 156 33.40 30.32 1.54
CA THR A 156 32.40 29.37 1.05
C THR A 156 31.90 28.48 2.20
N ALA A 157 30.58 28.43 2.41
CA ALA A 157 29.95 27.71 3.52
C ALA A 157 30.19 26.18 3.53
N THR A 158 30.71 25.62 2.44
CA THR A 158 31.10 24.21 2.31
C THR A 158 32.38 24.11 1.48
N PRO A 159 33.56 24.05 2.10
CA PRO A 159 34.82 23.85 1.39
C PRO A 159 34.84 22.48 0.69
N GLY A 160 35.44 22.40 -0.50
CA GLY A 160 35.64 21.14 -1.24
C GLY A 160 34.47 20.68 -2.14
N ARG A 161 33.41 21.47 -2.28
CA ARG A 161 32.26 21.11 -3.15
C ARG A 161 32.65 20.98 -4.62
N VAL A 162 33.50 21.88 -5.11
CA VAL A 162 34.04 21.83 -6.48
C VAL A 162 34.91 20.59 -6.66
N LYS A 163 35.81 20.29 -5.71
CA LYS A 163 36.66 19.09 -5.75
C LYS A 163 35.83 17.81 -5.87
N ARG A 164 34.75 17.67 -5.09
CA ARG A 164 33.85 16.50 -5.17
C ARG A 164 33.11 16.41 -6.50
N LEU A 165 32.70 17.54 -7.06
CA LEU A 165 32.00 17.58 -8.34
C LEU A 165 32.94 17.19 -9.49
N VAL A 166 34.19 17.64 -9.45
CA VAL A 166 35.25 17.21 -10.37
C VAL A 166 35.53 15.71 -10.20
N GLN A 167 35.63 15.21 -8.97
CA GLN A 167 35.83 13.78 -8.71
C GLN A 167 34.69 12.92 -9.26
N LEU A 168 33.44 13.37 -9.10
CA LEU A 168 32.27 12.70 -9.65
C LEU A 168 32.27 12.69 -11.18
N LEU A 169 32.61 13.81 -11.82
CA LEU A 169 32.71 13.89 -13.28
C LEU A 169 33.82 13.00 -13.82
N VAL A 170 35.00 12.99 -13.18
CA VAL A 170 36.12 12.12 -13.56
C VAL A 170 35.74 10.65 -13.40
N MET A 171 35.08 10.28 -12.30
CA MET A 171 34.61 8.91 -12.08
C MET A 171 33.54 8.51 -13.12
N PHE A 172 32.62 9.40 -13.45
CA PHE A 172 31.57 9.15 -14.43
C PHE A 172 32.12 9.01 -15.85
N LEU A 173 33.10 9.84 -16.23
CA LEU A 173 33.80 9.74 -17.51
C LEU A 173 34.65 8.48 -17.62
N TRP A 174 35.27 8.04 -16.51
CA TRP A 174 36.04 6.79 -16.46
C TRP A 174 35.17 5.56 -16.74
N TYR A 175 33.96 5.51 -16.17
CA TYR A 175 32.98 4.42 -16.38
C TYR A 175 32.24 4.49 -17.73
N ALA A 176 32.32 5.61 -18.45
CA ALA A 176 31.67 5.78 -19.75
C ALA A 176 32.60 5.50 -20.94
N LEU A 177 33.92 5.43 -20.70
CA LEU A 177 34.95 5.26 -21.72
C LEU A 177 35.72 3.93 -21.63
N PHE A 178 35.42 3.09 -20.62
CA PHE A 178 35.89 1.71 -20.44
C PHE A 178 34.74 0.84 -19.95
#